data_AF-A0A1V6JCW8-F1
#
_entry.id   AF-A0A1V6JCW8-F1
#
_cell.length_a   1.000
_cell.length_b   1.000
_cell.length_c   1.000
_cell.angle_alpha   90.00
_cell.angle_beta   90.00
_cell.angle_gamma   90.00
#
_symmetry.space_group_name_H-M   'P 1'
#
loop_
_entity.id
_entity.type
_entity.pdbx_description
1 polymer ?
#
loop_
_entity_poly.entity_id
_entity_poly.type
_entity_poly.pdbx_seq_one_letter_code
_entity_poly.pdbx_strand_id
1 'polypeptide(L)'
;MKKIFFTLIASLFIIITSDLPLQAQNWKIVVGHPYKGWGNDYAYNIKIIDNSPYIVGSSSSKNLGTTPNGGRDAWLLKTDYLGNILSTQGFGGSGFEYFNNVFPAPDSGLYLLGSTISSDDIFSFNPYLGGISAFALKLDSSNNIVWNHIYGGNRTDELKDAVMTYDGGFVFVVWSTSNDGDVGQNFGAVDVWVVKLTDEGQILWSKVFGNHFIDIVSTIIETSDKGLLIGGSFDYYKPGLGNLFCDTCYGNAEAFLIKLDSVGNVCWTKCYGGPGYDGFSSLLEVSDGYVLGGYASAGGGLVTGFHNNAMGYNDAWVIKTDFEGNIIWTKCLGGSGTEIVYKMFKEKDGNLMIFSMTDSHDGDVNSNFSDYYYMWLVLLNGQDGSIIKEKCINVVGTYWGAAAQIEYGDYILLINVPTLYNWVDVWFYRIKDCNEEQIPPAPAEPKGPQQINTYTTTTSFYSLTPDGIALSYTWELNPPEAGWLMTPADTTIEVVWNPNFWGTARLKIRGTYLCGIGPWSSELKISVNVVGMEEPDKEGFCVWPNPSNDRFIFELPASASYTIQITDISGRQIEKIETAGGTTQWDASACEPGIYLYRITSEGFLKTGKLVKQK
;
A
#
# COMPACT_ATOMS: atom_id res chain seq x y z
N MET A 1 27.83 2.99 75.68
CA MET A 1 29.19 3.57 75.57
C MET A 1 29.47 3.83 74.10
N LYS A 2 29.76 5.10 73.77
CA LYS A 2 30.35 5.67 72.53
C LYS A 2 29.59 5.58 71.19
N LYS A 3 29.14 6.78 70.79
CA LYS A 3 28.80 7.32 69.46
C LYS A 3 29.98 7.27 68.46
N ILE A 4 29.67 7.55 67.17
CA ILE A 4 30.37 8.40 66.14
C ILE A 4 30.43 7.64 64.78
N PHE A 5 30.17 8.16 63.57
CA PHE A 5 29.52 9.35 62.96
C PHE A 5 29.38 9.06 61.43
N PHE A 6 28.35 9.63 60.79
CA PHE A 6 28.16 10.03 59.38
C PHE A 6 29.10 9.53 58.26
N THR A 7 28.50 9.07 57.14
CA THR A 7 28.64 9.78 55.85
C THR A 7 27.41 9.55 54.97
N LEU A 8 26.72 10.64 54.62
CA LEU A 8 25.67 10.70 53.59
C LEU A 8 26.39 10.80 52.24
N ILE A 9 26.15 9.87 51.31
CA ILE A 9 26.41 10.09 49.89
C ILE A 9 25.05 10.03 49.20
N ALA A 10 24.51 11.23 48.93
CA ALA A 10 23.43 11.42 47.98
C ALA A 10 24.03 11.30 46.58
N SER A 11 23.88 10.14 45.95
CA SER A 11 24.01 10.00 44.50
C SER A 11 22.62 9.90 43.92
N LEU A 12 22.20 11.04 43.40
CA LEU A 12 21.04 11.32 42.57
C LEU A 12 21.01 10.32 41.39
N PHE A 13 20.31 9.21 41.53
CA PHE A 13 19.83 8.48 40.36
C PHE A 13 18.57 9.20 39.89
N ILE A 14 18.77 10.09 38.93
CA ILE A 14 17.72 10.52 38.02
C ILE A 14 17.28 9.24 37.31
N ILE A 15 16.21 8.61 37.80
CA ILE A 15 15.40 7.73 36.98
C ILE A 15 14.76 8.69 35.97
N ILE A 16 15.39 8.83 34.81
CA ILE A 16 14.66 9.25 33.61
C ILE A 16 13.74 8.07 33.34
N THR A 17 12.57 8.06 33.98
CA THR A 17 11.42 7.44 33.35
C THR A 17 11.20 8.29 32.11
N SER A 18 11.82 7.88 31.00
CA SER A 18 11.16 8.14 29.74
C SER A 18 9.91 7.27 29.78
N ASP A 19 8.88 7.78 30.45
CA ASP A 19 7.52 7.57 30.01
C ASP A 19 7.51 8.13 28.58
N LEU A 20 8.01 7.34 27.64
CA LEU A 20 7.62 7.46 26.26
C LEU A 20 6.11 7.30 26.36
N PRO A 21 5.32 8.31 25.95
CA PRO A 21 3.89 8.09 25.88
C PRO A 21 3.72 6.84 25.03
N LEU A 22 2.78 5.96 25.42
CA LEU A 22 2.21 5.00 24.49
C LEU A 22 1.76 5.83 23.29
N GLN A 23 2.65 6.04 22.32
CA GLN A 23 2.28 6.62 21.05
C GLN A 23 1.31 5.62 20.52
N ALA A 24 0.09 6.07 20.27
CA ALA A 24 -1.02 5.25 19.85
C ALA A 24 -0.72 4.70 18.45
N GLN A 25 0.15 3.68 18.37
CA GLN A 25 0.38 2.87 17.20
C GLN A 25 -0.95 2.22 16.88
N ASN A 26 -1.59 2.70 15.83
CA ASN A 26 -2.88 2.19 15.38
C ASN A 26 -2.73 1.86 13.91
N TRP A 27 -3.05 0.62 13.53
CA TRP A 27 -3.05 0.23 12.13
C TRP A 27 -4.04 1.11 11.36
N LYS A 28 -3.51 1.94 10.47
CA LYS A 28 -4.28 2.70 9.48
C LYS A 28 -4.44 1.83 8.25
N ILE A 29 -5.66 1.79 7.75
CA ILE A 29 -6.05 0.95 6.64
C ILE A 29 -6.55 1.89 5.57
N VAL A 30 -5.89 1.88 4.43
CA VAL A 30 -6.35 2.57 3.23
C VAL A 30 -6.84 1.51 2.28
N VAL A 31 -8.12 1.61 1.93
CA VAL A 31 -8.73 0.75 0.91
C VAL A 31 -8.28 1.29 -0.45
N GLY A 32 -7.55 0.47 -1.20
CA GLY A 32 -7.19 0.74 -2.58
C GLY A 32 -8.36 0.46 -3.53
N HIS A 33 -8.09 0.54 -4.83
CA HIS A 33 -9.10 0.29 -5.85
C HIS A 33 -9.49 -1.19 -5.87
N PRO A 34 -10.79 -1.53 -5.76
CA PRO A 34 -11.23 -2.89 -6.01
C PRO A 34 -11.09 -3.20 -7.52
N TYR A 35 -10.53 -4.35 -7.83
CA TYR A 35 -10.43 -4.87 -9.18
C TYR A 35 -11.68 -5.69 -9.47
N LYS A 36 -12.60 -5.06 -10.22
CA LYS A 36 -13.95 -5.59 -10.46
C LYS A 36 -14.16 -6.01 -11.91
N GLY A 37 -14.99 -7.02 -12.11
CA GLY A 37 -15.32 -7.54 -13.43
C GLY A 37 -16.72 -8.14 -13.53
N TRP A 38 -17.11 -8.50 -14.76
CA TRP A 38 -18.29 -9.32 -15.01
C TRP A 38 -17.87 -10.80 -15.02
N GLY A 39 -17.60 -11.35 -13.83
CA GLY A 39 -17.03 -12.69 -13.65
C GLY A 39 -16.17 -12.79 -12.40
N ASN A 40 -15.57 -13.95 -12.16
CA ASN A 40 -14.74 -14.18 -10.98
C ASN A 40 -13.29 -13.77 -11.21
N ASP A 41 -12.77 -12.93 -10.33
CA ASP A 41 -11.39 -12.47 -10.23
C ASP A 41 -10.81 -12.94 -8.90
N TYR A 42 -9.69 -13.66 -8.96
CA TYR A 42 -8.98 -14.14 -7.78
C TYR A 42 -7.53 -13.71 -7.83
N ALA A 43 -7.03 -13.13 -6.74
CA ALA A 43 -5.60 -12.99 -6.49
C ALA A 43 -5.13 -14.15 -5.62
N TYR A 44 -3.97 -14.73 -5.95
CA TYR A 44 -3.37 -15.83 -5.19
C TYR A 44 -2.04 -15.44 -4.56
N ASN A 45 -1.33 -14.44 -5.10
CA ASN A 45 -0.04 -14.02 -4.57
C ASN A 45 0.31 -12.58 -4.92
N ILE A 46 1.16 -11.98 -4.08
CA ILE A 46 1.73 -10.65 -4.29
C ILE A 46 3.20 -10.64 -3.86
N LYS A 47 4.06 -10.05 -4.69
CA LYS A 47 5.48 -9.84 -4.37
C LYS A 47 5.91 -8.42 -4.72
N ILE A 48 6.72 -7.80 -3.85
CA ILE A 48 7.35 -6.51 -4.14
C ILE A 48 8.61 -6.77 -4.95
N ILE A 49 8.66 -6.27 -6.18
CA ILE A 49 9.77 -6.42 -7.12
C ILE A 49 10.10 -5.03 -7.66
N ASP A 50 11.36 -4.61 -7.57
CA ASP A 50 11.84 -3.30 -8.02
C ASP A 50 10.96 -2.13 -7.56
N ASN A 51 10.65 -2.08 -6.26
CA ASN A 51 9.78 -1.09 -5.61
C ASN A 51 8.35 -1.00 -6.19
N SER A 52 7.85 -2.08 -6.77
CA SER A 52 6.47 -2.18 -7.26
C SER A 52 5.83 -3.48 -6.80
N PRO A 53 4.57 -3.46 -6.33
CA PRO A 53 3.81 -4.69 -6.14
C PRO A 53 3.45 -5.35 -7.48
N TYR A 54 3.78 -6.64 -7.59
CA TYR A 54 3.33 -7.53 -8.65
C TYR A 54 2.38 -8.55 -8.05
N ILE A 55 1.20 -8.67 -8.65
CA ILE A 55 0.10 -9.51 -8.19
C ILE A 55 -0.20 -10.52 -9.29
N VAL A 56 -0.46 -11.75 -8.89
CA VAL A 56 -0.85 -12.82 -9.81
C VAL A 56 -2.12 -13.51 -9.36
N GLY A 57 -2.87 -13.99 -10.34
CA GLY A 57 -4.23 -14.46 -10.12
C GLY A 57 -4.83 -15.20 -11.30
N SER A 58 -6.16 -15.35 -11.27
CA SER A 58 -6.96 -15.73 -12.43
C SER A 58 -8.28 -14.99 -12.53
N SER A 59 -8.84 -14.93 -13.73
CA SER A 59 -10.06 -14.19 -14.05
C SER A 59 -10.93 -14.92 -15.05
N SER A 60 -12.25 -14.94 -14.85
CA SER A 60 -13.24 -15.28 -15.88
C SER A 60 -13.89 -14.05 -16.52
N SER A 61 -13.37 -12.86 -16.21
CA SER A 61 -13.87 -11.56 -16.66
C SER A 61 -13.00 -11.04 -17.81
N LYS A 62 -13.53 -10.17 -18.68
CA LYS A 62 -12.70 -9.41 -19.64
C LYS A 62 -12.07 -8.18 -18.98
N ASN A 63 -11.28 -8.41 -17.94
CA ASN A 63 -10.55 -7.39 -17.18
C ASN A 63 -9.14 -7.91 -16.82
N LEU A 64 -8.36 -7.09 -16.12
CA LEU A 64 -7.02 -7.47 -15.62
C LEU A 64 -6.10 -8.04 -16.72
N GLY A 65 -6.27 -7.58 -17.96
CA GLY A 65 -5.49 -8.01 -19.13
C GLY A 65 -5.96 -9.32 -19.77
N THR A 66 -7.01 -9.97 -19.25
CA THR A 66 -7.53 -11.24 -19.76
C THR A 66 -8.68 -11.07 -20.75
N THR A 67 -8.81 -12.03 -21.66
CA THR A 67 -9.99 -12.18 -22.52
C THR A 67 -10.39 -13.66 -22.56
N PRO A 68 -10.98 -14.17 -21.45
CA PRO A 68 -11.16 -15.60 -21.27
C PRO A 68 -11.93 -16.27 -22.41
N ASN A 69 -11.40 -17.39 -22.88
CA ASN A 69 -11.96 -18.19 -23.96
C ASN A 69 -12.37 -19.59 -23.47
N GLY A 70 -13.17 -19.64 -22.40
CA GLY A 70 -13.62 -20.89 -21.80
C GLY A 70 -13.63 -20.78 -20.28
N GLY A 71 -12.62 -21.37 -19.64
CA GLY A 71 -12.41 -21.28 -18.19
C GLY A 71 -11.85 -19.91 -17.75
N ARG A 72 -11.17 -19.89 -16.59
CA ARG A 72 -10.48 -18.69 -16.09
C ARG A 72 -9.09 -18.62 -16.71
N ASP A 73 -8.68 -17.44 -17.14
CA ASP A 73 -7.31 -17.18 -17.60
C ASP A 73 -6.46 -16.67 -16.42
N ALA A 74 -5.17 -16.97 -16.42
CA ALA A 74 -4.23 -16.40 -15.48
C ALA A 74 -3.92 -14.93 -15.82
N TRP A 75 -3.56 -14.13 -14.82
CA TRP A 75 -3.14 -12.75 -15.04
C TRP A 75 -1.95 -12.33 -14.18
N LEU A 76 -1.21 -11.37 -14.71
CA LEU A 76 -0.15 -10.61 -14.06
C LEU A 76 -0.58 -9.13 -13.99
N LEU A 77 -0.52 -8.56 -12.80
CA LEU A 77 -0.83 -7.17 -12.54
C LEU A 77 0.36 -6.50 -11.85
N LYS A 78 0.78 -5.34 -12.34
CA LYS A 78 1.71 -4.44 -11.65
C LYS A 78 0.95 -3.23 -11.13
N THR A 79 1.18 -2.84 -9.88
CA THR A 79 0.52 -1.69 -9.27
C THR A 79 1.53 -0.71 -8.67
N ASP A 80 1.06 0.45 -8.23
CA ASP A 80 1.74 1.21 -7.19
C ASP A 80 1.36 0.68 -5.78
N TYR A 81 1.89 1.29 -4.73
CA TYR A 81 1.60 0.91 -3.34
C TYR A 81 0.19 1.29 -2.85
N LEU A 82 -0.61 1.99 -3.66
CA LEU A 82 -2.01 2.33 -3.37
C LEU A 82 -2.99 1.44 -4.14
N GLY A 83 -2.47 0.51 -4.95
CA GLY A 83 -3.27 -0.40 -5.77
C GLY A 83 -3.71 0.20 -7.10
N ASN A 84 -3.16 1.35 -7.52
CA ASN A 84 -3.40 1.84 -8.87
C ASN A 84 -2.69 0.92 -9.88
N ILE A 85 -3.42 0.50 -10.90
CA ILE A 85 -2.90 -0.38 -11.94
C ILE A 85 -1.89 0.37 -12.80
N LEU A 86 -0.67 -0.14 -12.89
CA LEU A 86 0.38 0.36 -13.78
C LEU A 86 0.44 -0.43 -15.09
N SER A 87 0.26 -1.76 -15.04
CA SER A 87 0.19 -2.61 -16.21
C SER A 87 -0.50 -3.94 -15.91
N THR A 88 -1.10 -4.56 -16.93
CA THR A 88 -1.76 -5.87 -16.84
C THR A 88 -1.44 -6.75 -18.03
N GLN A 89 -1.41 -8.06 -17.84
CA GLN A 89 -1.29 -9.05 -18.90
C GLN A 89 -2.01 -10.33 -18.54
N GLY A 90 -2.82 -10.85 -19.48
CA GLY A 90 -3.50 -12.13 -19.37
C GLY A 90 -2.78 -13.25 -20.09
N PHE A 91 -2.95 -14.47 -19.59
CA PHE A 91 -2.35 -15.71 -20.08
C PHE A 91 -3.40 -16.82 -19.97
N GLY A 92 -3.82 -17.41 -21.08
CA GLY A 92 -4.91 -18.38 -21.05
C GLY A 92 -4.93 -19.29 -22.27
N GLY A 93 -5.76 -20.32 -22.16
CA GLY A 93 -6.20 -21.17 -23.26
C GLY A 93 -7.71 -21.37 -23.20
N SER A 94 -8.17 -22.53 -23.63
CA SER A 94 -9.59 -22.91 -23.56
C SER A 94 -10.05 -23.35 -22.15
N GLY A 95 -9.09 -23.67 -21.28
CA GLY A 95 -9.27 -24.26 -19.97
C GLY A 95 -9.18 -23.28 -18.80
N PHE A 96 -8.77 -23.79 -17.63
CA PHE A 96 -8.52 -23.02 -16.42
C PHE A 96 -7.02 -22.87 -16.19
N GLU A 97 -6.59 -21.63 -16.05
CA GLU A 97 -5.23 -21.21 -15.72
C GLU A 97 -5.25 -20.30 -14.49
N TYR A 98 -4.20 -20.41 -13.69
CA TYR A 98 -3.93 -19.44 -12.63
C TYR A 98 -2.46 -19.48 -12.26
N PHE A 99 -1.96 -18.33 -11.82
CA PHE A 99 -0.62 -18.20 -11.23
C PHE A 99 -0.72 -18.12 -9.71
N ASN A 100 0.08 -18.93 -9.02
CA ASN A 100 0.22 -18.90 -7.57
C ASN A 100 1.45 -18.14 -7.11
N ASN A 101 2.43 -17.91 -7.99
CA ASN A 101 3.70 -17.30 -7.59
C ASN A 101 4.29 -16.43 -8.70
N VAL A 102 4.96 -15.35 -8.28
CA VAL A 102 5.71 -14.43 -9.13
C VAL A 102 7.06 -14.09 -8.50
N PHE A 103 8.11 -14.13 -9.30
CA PHE A 103 9.49 -13.91 -8.86
C PHE A 103 10.26 -13.03 -9.85
N PRO A 104 11.22 -12.20 -9.38
CA PRO A 104 12.11 -11.49 -10.30
C PRO A 104 13.04 -12.46 -11.02
N ALA A 105 13.35 -12.18 -12.28
CA ALA A 105 14.44 -12.85 -12.99
C ALA A 105 15.71 -11.97 -12.98
N PRO A 106 16.91 -12.56 -13.07
CA PRO A 106 18.18 -11.79 -13.03
C PRO A 106 18.32 -10.73 -14.15
N ASP A 107 17.59 -10.90 -15.24
CA ASP A 107 17.55 -10.03 -16.42
C ASP A 107 16.43 -8.97 -16.37
N SER A 108 15.96 -8.63 -15.16
CA SER A 108 14.79 -7.77 -14.92
C SER A 108 13.49 -8.29 -15.53
N GLY A 109 13.47 -9.57 -15.93
CA GLY A 109 12.27 -10.30 -16.29
C GLY A 109 11.52 -10.83 -15.07
N LEU A 110 10.60 -11.75 -15.30
CA LEU A 110 9.81 -12.39 -14.25
C LEU A 110 9.70 -13.90 -14.48
N TYR A 111 9.67 -14.67 -13.39
CA TYR A 111 9.18 -16.04 -13.40
C TYR A 111 7.76 -16.07 -12.83
N LEU A 112 6.85 -16.74 -13.54
CA LEU A 112 5.47 -16.95 -13.13
C LEU A 112 5.21 -18.46 -13.02
N LEU A 113 4.61 -18.90 -11.92
CA LEU A 113 4.34 -20.31 -11.66
C LEU A 113 2.89 -20.53 -11.27
N GLY A 114 2.29 -21.60 -11.78
CA GLY A 114 0.86 -21.80 -11.68
C GLY A 114 0.41 -23.19 -12.10
N SER A 115 -0.87 -23.32 -12.43
CA SER A 115 -1.45 -24.54 -12.96
C SER A 115 -2.34 -24.28 -14.17
N THR A 116 -2.43 -25.24 -15.08
CA THR A 116 -3.25 -25.19 -16.30
C THR A 116 -3.95 -26.53 -16.56
N ILE A 117 -5.11 -26.52 -17.21
CA ILE A 117 -5.69 -27.71 -17.86
C ILE A 117 -5.76 -27.57 -19.39
N SER A 118 -5.27 -26.45 -19.93
CA SER A 118 -5.34 -26.15 -21.36
C SER A 118 -4.31 -26.94 -22.15
N SER A 119 -4.62 -27.12 -23.43
CA SER A 119 -3.74 -27.73 -24.42
C SER A 119 -3.72 -26.94 -25.73
N ASP A 120 -3.98 -25.64 -25.65
CA ASP A 120 -4.06 -24.70 -26.77
C ASP A 120 -3.45 -23.34 -26.41
N ASP A 121 -3.37 -22.43 -27.38
CA ASP A 121 -2.67 -21.15 -27.28
C ASP A 121 -1.22 -21.32 -26.77
N ILE A 122 -0.85 -20.60 -25.70
CA ILE A 122 0.46 -20.70 -25.06
C ILE A 122 0.67 -22.05 -24.35
N PHE A 123 -0.35 -22.90 -24.25
CA PHE A 123 -0.32 -24.24 -23.64
C PHE A 123 -0.45 -25.37 -24.68
N SER A 124 -0.32 -25.05 -25.97
CA SER A 124 -0.47 -26.03 -27.08
C SER A 124 0.49 -27.22 -27.06
N PHE A 125 1.53 -27.19 -26.23
CA PHE A 125 2.49 -28.27 -26.03
C PHE A 125 2.21 -29.14 -24.80
N ASN A 126 1.08 -28.95 -24.09
CA ASN A 126 0.76 -29.73 -22.89
C ASN A 126 0.74 -31.24 -23.18
N PRO A 127 1.68 -32.02 -22.62
CA PRO A 127 1.74 -33.46 -22.85
C PRO A 127 0.78 -34.25 -21.94
N TYR A 128 0.13 -33.60 -20.97
CA TYR A 128 -0.64 -34.19 -19.89
C TYR A 128 -2.11 -33.76 -19.95
N LEU A 129 -2.93 -34.53 -20.67
CA LEU A 129 -4.32 -34.13 -21.00
C LEU A 129 -5.38 -34.65 -20.03
N GLY A 130 -4.97 -35.35 -18.96
CA GLY A 130 -5.89 -36.05 -18.06
C GLY A 130 -6.30 -35.28 -16.80
N GLY A 131 -5.69 -34.13 -16.52
CA GLY A 131 -5.97 -33.32 -15.33
C GLY A 131 -5.27 -31.97 -15.33
N ILE A 132 -5.25 -31.31 -14.16
CA ILE A 132 -4.50 -30.07 -13.94
C ILE A 132 -3.01 -30.39 -13.96
N SER A 133 -2.21 -29.59 -14.67
CA SER A 133 -0.75 -29.70 -14.68
C SER A 133 -0.11 -28.44 -14.10
N ALA A 134 1.01 -28.60 -13.39
CA ALA A 134 1.82 -27.48 -12.96
C ALA A 134 2.48 -26.85 -14.19
N PHE A 135 2.66 -25.53 -14.20
CA PHE A 135 3.41 -24.86 -15.25
C PHE A 135 4.25 -23.72 -14.72
N ALA A 136 5.33 -23.43 -15.43
CA ALA A 136 6.18 -22.28 -15.20
C ALA A 136 6.41 -21.51 -16.50
N LEU A 137 6.61 -20.21 -16.38
CA LEU A 137 6.80 -19.31 -17.50
C LEU A 137 7.83 -18.24 -17.12
N LYS A 138 8.72 -17.89 -18.05
CA LYS A 138 9.64 -16.76 -17.94
C LYS A 138 9.23 -15.65 -18.89
N LEU A 139 9.18 -14.43 -18.36
CA LEU A 139 9.02 -13.19 -19.11
C LEU A 139 10.35 -12.43 -19.17
N ASP A 140 10.59 -11.72 -20.27
CA ASP A 140 11.64 -10.70 -20.35
C ASP A 140 11.20 -9.38 -19.67
N SER A 141 12.10 -8.39 -19.61
CA SER A 141 11.80 -7.08 -19.01
C SER A 141 10.73 -6.26 -19.75
N SER A 142 10.31 -6.70 -20.95
CA SER A 142 9.22 -6.12 -21.74
C SER A 142 7.95 -6.95 -21.65
N ASN A 143 7.91 -7.94 -20.75
CA ASN A 143 6.85 -8.91 -20.54
C ASN A 143 6.54 -9.81 -21.75
N ASN A 144 7.51 -10.07 -22.63
CA ASN A 144 7.39 -11.11 -23.65
C ASN A 144 7.76 -12.48 -23.07
N ILE A 145 7.08 -13.52 -23.52
CA ILE A 145 7.38 -14.91 -23.12
C ILE A 145 8.74 -15.31 -23.70
N VAL A 146 9.68 -15.68 -22.83
CA VAL A 146 11.00 -16.22 -23.19
C VAL A 146 10.92 -17.74 -23.32
N TRP A 147 10.32 -18.39 -22.33
CA TRP A 147 10.04 -19.83 -22.32
C TRP A 147 8.84 -20.13 -21.43
N ASN A 148 8.20 -21.27 -21.67
CA ASN A 148 7.18 -21.85 -20.80
C ASN A 148 7.27 -23.38 -20.82
N HIS A 149 6.97 -24.00 -19.69
CA HIS A 149 7.09 -25.43 -19.47
C HIS A 149 5.93 -25.93 -18.60
N ILE A 150 5.47 -27.14 -18.89
CA ILE A 150 4.40 -27.83 -18.16
C ILE A 150 4.99 -29.10 -17.56
N TYR A 151 4.65 -29.36 -16.30
CA TYR A 151 5.18 -30.45 -15.50
C TYR A 151 4.05 -31.26 -14.86
N GLY A 152 4.21 -32.57 -14.79
CA GLY A 152 3.24 -33.44 -14.14
C GLY A 152 3.12 -34.82 -14.80
N GLY A 153 1.93 -35.40 -14.70
CA GLY A 153 1.52 -36.67 -15.28
C GLY A 153 0.09 -36.61 -15.79
N ASN A 154 -0.50 -37.76 -16.17
CA ASN A 154 -1.84 -37.78 -16.80
C ASN A 154 -3.00 -37.62 -15.80
N ARG A 155 -2.77 -37.10 -14.60
CA ARG A 155 -3.80 -36.81 -13.59
C ARG A 155 -3.62 -35.38 -13.08
N THR A 156 -4.13 -35.08 -11.90
CA THR A 156 -4.03 -33.75 -11.29
C THR A 156 -2.71 -33.59 -10.57
N ASP A 157 -1.98 -32.55 -10.93
CA ASP A 157 -0.72 -32.06 -10.40
C ASP A 157 -0.84 -30.55 -10.19
N GLU A 158 -1.43 -30.17 -9.06
CA GLU A 158 -1.79 -28.79 -8.78
C GLU A 158 -0.71 -28.06 -7.97
N LEU A 159 -0.05 -27.06 -8.55
CA LEU A 159 0.95 -26.24 -7.85
C LEU A 159 0.30 -25.47 -6.70
N LYS A 160 0.94 -25.46 -5.53
CA LYS A 160 0.44 -24.79 -4.32
C LYS A 160 1.29 -23.62 -3.88
N ASP A 161 2.60 -23.83 -3.81
CA ASP A 161 3.53 -22.78 -3.41
C ASP A 161 4.90 -22.97 -4.09
N ALA A 162 5.72 -21.94 -4.10
CA ALA A 162 7.05 -21.97 -4.68
C ALA A 162 7.99 -21.00 -3.97
N VAL A 163 9.29 -21.23 -4.14
CA VAL A 163 10.34 -20.35 -3.64
C VAL A 163 11.46 -20.26 -4.67
N MET A 164 12.02 -19.06 -4.85
CA MET A 164 13.27 -18.87 -5.59
C MET A 164 14.42 -19.27 -4.69
N THR A 165 15.40 -19.98 -5.24
CA THR A 165 16.58 -20.43 -4.51
C THR A 165 17.79 -19.52 -4.76
N TYR A 166 18.74 -19.49 -3.81
CA TYR A 166 19.96 -18.67 -3.92
C TYR A 166 20.82 -18.94 -5.16
N ASP A 167 20.69 -20.13 -5.76
CA ASP A 167 21.38 -20.52 -6.99
C ASP A 167 20.72 -19.94 -8.28
N GLY A 168 19.64 -19.17 -8.16
CA GLY A 168 18.92 -18.54 -9.27
C GLY A 168 17.79 -19.38 -9.85
N GLY A 169 17.68 -20.66 -9.47
CA GLY A 169 16.55 -21.52 -9.83
C GLY A 169 15.34 -21.32 -8.90
N PHE A 170 14.44 -22.30 -8.91
CA PHE A 170 13.25 -22.27 -8.06
C PHE A 170 12.78 -23.68 -7.70
N VAL A 171 12.07 -23.78 -6.58
CA VAL A 171 11.43 -25.00 -6.10
C VAL A 171 9.95 -24.75 -5.97
N PHE A 172 9.12 -25.68 -6.42
CA PHE A 172 7.69 -25.62 -6.16
C PHE A 172 7.16 -26.92 -5.57
N VAL A 173 6.03 -26.81 -4.90
CA VAL A 173 5.33 -27.93 -4.25
C VAL A 173 3.93 -28.08 -4.84
N VAL A 174 3.49 -29.33 -4.98
CA VAL A 174 2.31 -29.72 -5.77
C VAL A 174 1.48 -30.74 -4.99
N TRP A 175 0.14 -30.64 -5.08
CA TRP A 175 -0.76 -31.76 -4.81
C TRP A 175 -0.82 -32.65 -6.03
N SER A 176 -0.23 -33.84 -5.93
CA SER A 176 -0.16 -34.78 -7.04
C SER A 176 -1.02 -36.01 -6.79
N THR A 177 -1.82 -36.35 -7.80
CA THR A 177 -2.56 -37.62 -7.91
C THR A 177 -1.96 -38.52 -9.00
N SER A 178 -0.92 -38.03 -9.68
CA SER A 178 -0.23 -38.69 -10.78
C SER A 178 0.76 -39.74 -10.29
N ASN A 179 1.11 -40.66 -11.18
CA ASN A 179 2.04 -41.78 -10.97
C ASN A 179 2.89 -42.04 -12.23
N ASP A 180 2.99 -41.03 -13.09
CA ASP A 180 3.56 -41.09 -14.42
C ASP A 180 4.08 -39.71 -14.85
N GLY A 181 4.67 -39.63 -16.04
CA GLY A 181 5.27 -38.40 -16.55
C GLY A 181 6.51 -38.02 -15.74
N ASP A 182 6.54 -36.77 -15.26
CA ASP A 182 7.61 -36.23 -14.41
C ASP A 182 7.45 -36.62 -12.93
N VAL A 183 6.25 -37.10 -12.56
CA VAL A 183 5.92 -37.48 -11.19
C VAL A 183 6.43 -38.88 -10.92
N GLY A 184 7.14 -39.02 -9.80
CA GLY A 184 7.60 -40.31 -9.30
C GLY A 184 6.45 -41.20 -8.80
N GLN A 185 6.80 -42.27 -8.09
CA GLN A 185 5.81 -43.13 -7.45
C GLN A 185 5.08 -42.37 -6.33
N ASN A 186 3.75 -42.34 -6.41
CA ASN A 186 2.82 -41.87 -5.40
C ASN A 186 2.48 -43.03 -4.44
N PHE A 187 2.19 -42.69 -3.19
CA PHE A 187 2.00 -43.60 -2.07
C PHE A 187 0.53 -43.68 -1.62
N GLY A 188 -0.29 -42.70 -2.03
CA GLY A 188 -1.68 -42.54 -1.61
C GLY A 188 -2.61 -42.04 -2.73
N ALA A 189 -3.65 -41.33 -2.31
CA ALA A 189 -4.63 -40.70 -3.20
C ALA A 189 -4.16 -39.31 -3.66
N VAL A 190 -3.50 -38.56 -2.77
CA VAL A 190 -2.87 -37.27 -3.05
C VAL A 190 -1.57 -37.23 -2.26
N ASP A 191 -0.46 -36.96 -2.94
CA ASP A 191 0.85 -36.83 -2.34
C ASP A 191 1.45 -35.45 -2.59
N VAL A 192 2.48 -35.12 -1.81
CA VAL A 192 3.30 -33.92 -1.97
C VAL A 192 4.39 -34.19 -2.99
N TRP A 193 4.32 -33.53 -4.14
CA TRP A 193 5.40 -33.57 -5.12
C TRP A 193 6.21 -32.26 -5.08
N VAL A 194 7.52 -32.39 -4.88
CA VAL A 194 8.48 -31.29 -4.74
C VAL A 194 9.40 -31.32 -5.94
N VAL A 195 9.55 -30.20 -6.64
CA VAL A 195 10.31 -30.11 -7.89
C VAL A 195 11.28 -28.95 -7.82
N LYS A 196 12.57 -29.21 -8.06
CA LYS A 196 13.61 -28.19 -8.23
C LYS A 196 13.89 -28.00 -9.70
N LEU A 197 13.87 -26.74 -10.13
CA LEU A 197 14.18 -26.32 -11.49
C LEU A 197 15.44 -25.45 -11.57
N THR A 198 16.05 -25.44 -12.75
CA THR A 198 17.00 -24.39 -13.17
C THR A 198 16.26 -23.10 -13.50
N ASP A 199 17.01 -22.02 -13.73
CA ASP A 199 16.50 -20.72 -14.19
C ASP A 199 15.98 -20.74 -15.65
N GLU A 200 16.25 -21.81 -16.40
CA GLU A 200 15.63 -22.15 -17.68
C GLU A 200 14.50 -23.18 -17.57
N GLY A 201 14.05 -23.51 -16.35
CA GLY A 201 12.92 -24.42 -16.14
C GLY A 201 13.22 -25.90 -16.43
N GLN A 202 14.48 -26.31 -16.38
CA GLN A 202 14.81 -27.73 -16.49
C GLN A 202 14.73 -28.41 -15.11
N ILE A 203 14.15 -29.61 -15.04
CA ILE A 203 14.09 -30.39 -13.79
C ILE A 203 15.51 -30.82 -13.40
N LEU A 204 15.97 -30.35 -12.23
CA LEU A 204 17.21 -30.82 -11.61
C LEU A 204 16.96 -32.08 -10.78
N TRP A 205 15.91 -32.07 -9.98
CA TRP A 205 15.43 -33.22 -9.23
C TRP A 205 13.96 -33.04 -8.86
N SER A 206 13.29 -34.16 -8.61
CA SER A 206 11.94 -34.17 -8.04
C SER A 206 11.80 -35.26 -6.99
N LYS A 207 10.93 -35.04 -6.00
CA LYS A 207 10.70 -35.96 -4.88
C LYS A 207 9.22 -36.01 -4.55
N VAL A 208 8.71 -37.21 -4.27
CA VAL A 208 7.34 -37.43 -3.80
C VAL A 208 7.39 -37.78 -2.32
N PHE A 209 6.57 -37.10 -1.52
CA PHE A 209 6.38 -37.35 -0.10
C PHE A 209 4.91 -37.63 0.17
N GLY A 210 4.61 -38.72 0.86
CA GLY A 210 3.24 -39.04 1.21
C GLY A 210 3.10 -40.29 2.06
N ASN A 211 1.85 -40.57 2.41
CA ASN A 211 1.41 -41.75 3.12
C ASN A 211 0.34 -42.50 2.31
N HIS A 212 -0.44 -43.39 2.93
CA HIS A 212 -1.49 -44.15 2.24
C HIS A 212 -2.73 -43.33 1.80
N PHE A 213 -2.91 -42.11 2.30
CA PHE A 213 -4.15 -41.32 2.15
C PHE A 213 -3.93 -40.02 1.39
N ILE A 214 -4.20 -38.88 2.03
CA ILE A 214 -4.20 -37.55 1.44
C ILE A 214 -3.15 -36.75 2.22
N ASP A 215 -2.12 -36.33 1.52
CA ASP A 215 -1.03 -35.51 2.02
C ASP A 215 -1.05 -34.16 1.28
N ILE A 216 -1.42 -33.12 2.03
CA ILE A 216 -1.72 -31.79 1.53
C ILE A 216 -0.54 -30.87 1.86
N VAL A 217 0.24 -30.47 0.86
CA VAL A 217 1.24 -29.40 1.03
C VAL A 217 0.59 -28.02 0.91
N SER A 218 1.02 -27.05 1.70
CA SER A 218 0.47 -25.69 1.60
C SER A 218 1.53 -24.63 1.39
N THR A 219 2.76 -24.85 1.84
CA THR A 219 3.78 -23.80 1.76
C THR A 219 5.20 -24.35 1.76
N ILE A 220 6.13 -23.58 1.17
CA ILE A 220 7.56 -23.85 1.13
C ILE A 220 8.35 -22.56 1.35
N ILE A 221 9.45 -22.63 2.09
CA ILE A 221 10.47 -21.58 2.16
C ILE A 221 11.87 -22.15 1.92
N GLU A 222 12.77 -21.35 1.36
CA GLU A 222 14.20 -21.62 1.40
C GLU A 222 14.76 -21.06 2.70
N THR A 223 15.54 -21.87 3.40
CA THR A 223 16.14 -21.52 4.70
C THR A 223 17.55 -20.94 4.53
N SER A 224 18.06 -20.29 5.57
CA SER A 224 19.36 -19.59 5.56
C SER A 224 20.56 -20.51 5.30
N ASP A 225 20.42 -21.80 5.61
CA ASP A 225 21.37 -22.87 5.27
C ASP A 225 21.26 -23.33 3.80
N LYS A 226 20.46 -22.65 2.97
CA LYS A 226 20.14 -22.97 1.56
C LYS A 226 19.35 -24.26 1.37
N GLY A 227 18.84 -24.85 2.45
CA GLY A 227 17.90 -25.95 2.38
C GLY A 227 16.47 -25.46 2.18
N LEU A 228 15.51 -26.37 2.31
CA LEU A 228 14.09 -26.09 2.14
C LEU A 228 13.31 -26.52 3.37
N LEU A 229 12.29 -25.76 3.73
CA LEU A 229 11.32 -26.13 4.75
C LEU A 229 9.93 -26.16 4.12
N ILE A 230 9.26 -27.31 4.22
CA ILE A 230 7.97 -27.57 3.55
C ILE A 230 6.95 -27.95 4.61
N GLY A 231 5.78 -27.32 4.56
CA GLY A 231 4.71 -27.50 5.55
C GLY A 231 3.35 -27.81 4.91
N GLY A 232 2.53 -28.53 5.66
CA GLY A 232 1.20 -28.94 5.24
C GLY A 232 0.48 -29.76 6.30
N SER A 233 -0.50 -30.56 5.88
CA SER A 233 -1.22 -31.52 6.70
C SER A 233 -1.38 -32.86 6.00
N PHE A 234 -1.58 -33.94 6.76
CA PHE A 234 -1.96 -35.22 6.17
C PHE A 234 -2.89 -36.01 7.07
N ASP A 235 -3.71 -36.86 6.45
CA ASP A 235 -4.56 -37.82 7.18
C ASP A 235 -3.76 -39.06 7.59
N TYR A 236 -3.71 -39.36 8.90
CA TYR A 236 -3.06 -40.56 9.42
C TYR A 236 -4.08 -41.59 9.90
N TYR A 237 -4.37 -42.60 9.09
CA TYR A 237 -5.29 -43.67 9.50
C TYR A 237 -4.58 -45.00 9.80
N LYS A 238 -3.42 -45.29 9.18
CA LYS A 238 -2.62 -46.51 9.44
C LYS A 238 -1.13 -46.34 9.10
N PRO A 239 -0.20 -46.90 9.89
CA PRO A 239 1.20 -47.05 9.47
C PRO A 239 1.33 -48.05 8.31
N GLY A 240 2.26 -47.78 7.37
CA GLY A 240 2.85 -48.85 6.55
C GLY A 240 3.03 -48.60 5.04
N LEU A 241 2.61 -47.47 4.48
CA LEU A 241 2.87 -47.12 3.08
C LEU A 241 3.29 -45.64 3.00
N GLY A 242 4.33 -45.35 2.23
CA GLY A 242 4.85 -43.99 2.08
C GLY A 242 6.26 -43.76 2.61
N ASN A 243 6.63 -42.49 2.66
CA ASN A 243 7.89 -41.98 3.20
C ASN A 243 7.69 -40.72 4.08
N LEU A 244 6.44 -40.36 4.38
CA LEU A 244 6.07 -39.32 5.33
C LEU A 244 5.35 -39.94 6.53
N PHE A 245 5.96 -39.90 7.71
CA PHE A 245 5.42 -40.51 8.93
C PHE A 245 5.80 -39.71 10.18
N CYS A 246 4.99 -39.84 11.23
CA CYS A 246 5.25 -39.30 12.56
C CYS A 246 5.56 -40.42 13.56
N ASP A 247 6.43 -40.13 14.53
CA ASP A 247 6.66 -41.03 15.67
C ASP A 247 5.44 -41.10 16.60
N THR A 248 4.67 -40.00 16.69
CA THR A 248 3.47 -39.88 17.52
C THR A 248 2.38 -39.19 16.73
N CYS A 249 1.20 -39.80 16.64
CA CYS A 249 -0.01 -39.20 16.09
C CYS A 249 -1.07 -39.14 17.19
N TYR A 250 -1.76 -38.02 17.30
CA TYR A 250 -2.75 -37.74 18.31
C TYR A 250 -4.18 -37.77 17.75
N GLY A 251 -4.36 -37.66 16.42
CA GLY A 251 -5.68 -37.52 15.79
C GLY A 251 -5.81 -38.09 14.38
N ASN A 252 -6.80 -37.58 13.65
CA ASN A 252 -7.12 -38.00 12.28
C ASN A 252 -6.19 -37.35 11.25
N ALA A 253 -5.88 -36.05 11.40
CA ALA A 253 -4.94 -35.35 10.53
C ALA A 253 -3.91 -34.58 11.34
N GLU A 254 -2.65 -34.63 10.90
CA GLU A 254 -1.51 -34.04 11.59
C GLU A 254 -0.83 -33.00 10.70
N ALA A 255 -0.38 -31.90 11.30
CA ALA A 255 0.44 -30.93 10.60
C ALA A 255 1.87 -31.48 10.46
N PHE A 256 2.47 -31.39 9.27
CA PHE A 256 3.81 -31.92 9.01
C PHE A 256 4.80 -30.83 8.62
N LEU A 257 6.08 -31.13 8.83
CA LEU A 257 7.21 -30.30 8.43
C LEU A 257 8.33 -31.19 7.87
N ILE A 258 8.80 -30.88 6.66
CA ILE A 258 9.91 -31.57 6.00
C ILE A 258 11.05 -30.57 5.84
N LYS A 259 12.22 -30.88 6.42
CA LYS A 259 13.45 -30.13 6.16
C LYS A 259 14.31 -30.88 5.15
N LEU A 260 14.64 -30.21 4.05
CA LEU A 260 15.60 -30.67 3.07
C LEU A 260 16.91 -29.87 3.17
N ASP A 261 18.02 -30.50 2.81
CA ASP A 261 19.30 -29.83 2.59
C ASP A 261 19.32 -29.10 1.23
N SER A 262 20.42 -28.42 0.93
CA SER A 262 20.56 -27.63 -0.32
C SER A 262 20.60 -28.47 -1.60
N VAL A 263 20.74 -29.80 -1.51
CA VAL A 263 20.68 -30.72 -2.66
C VAL A 263 19.41 -31.58 -2.62
N GLY A 264 18.48 -31.26 -1.72
CA GLY A 264 17.16 -31.88 -1.61
C GLY A 264 17.10 -33.13 -0.72
N ASN A 265 18.17 -33.57 -0.05
CA ASN A 265 18.09 -34.71 0.87
C ASN A 265 17.30 -34.36 2.12
N VAL A 266 16.55 -35.32 2.65
CA VAL A 266 15.80 -35.14 3.90
C VAL A 266 16.79 -35.05 5.06
N CYS A 267 16.80 -33.91 5.75
CA CYS A 267 17.51 -33.75 7.01
C CYS A 267 16.69 -34.37 8.15
N TRP A 268 15.41 -33.99 8.23
CA TRP A 268 14.46 -34.50 9.21
C TRP A 268 13.03 -34.23 8.75
N THR A 269 12.10 -34.99 9.34
CA THR A 269 10.66 -34.77 9.25
C THR A 269 10.09 -34.65 10.66
N LYS A 270 9.13 -33.75 10.86
CA LYS A 270 8.41 -33.55 12.12
C LYS A 270 6.92 -33.50 11.87
N CYS A 271 6.16 -33.87 12.89
CA CYS A 271 4.73 -33.69 12.90
C CYS A 271 4.31 -33.04 14.21
N TYR A 272 3.25 -32.26 14.13
CA TYR A 272 2.67 -31.55 15.26
C TYR A 272 1.15 -31.58 15.12
N GLY A 273 0.46 -31.79 16.24
CA GLY A 273 -0.99 -31.76 16.26
C GLY A 273 -1.57 -32.19 17.60
N GLY A 274 -2.88 -32.29 17.59
CA GLY A 274 -3.73 -32.76 18.67
C GLY A 274 -4.71 -33.82 18.16
N PRO A 275 -5.81 -34.07 18.86
CA PRO A 275 -6.79 -35.09 18.45
C PRO A 275 -7.64 -34.70 17.23
N GLY A 276 -7.47 -33.49 16.69
CA GLY A 276 -8.27 -32.91 15.62
C GLY A 276 -7.67 -33.05 14.23
N TYR A 277 -8.06 -32.11 13.37
CA TYR A 277 -7.41 -31.82 12.10
C TYR A 277 -6.51 -30.60 12.29
N ASP A 278 -5.21 -30.77 12.06
CA ASP A 278 -4.21 -29.72 12.21
C ASP A 278 -3.44 -29.52 10.90
N GLY A 279 -3.03 -28.29 10.61
CA GLY A 279 -2.29 -27.99 9.39
C GLY A 279 -1.57 -26.65 9.41
N PHE A 280 -0.51 -26.54 8.63
CA PHE A 280 0.22 -25.28 8.43
C PHE A 280 -0.08 -24.65 7.08
N SER A 281 -0.22 -23.33 7.07
CA SER A 281 -0.46 -22.50 5.89
C SER A 281 0.66 -21.47 5.68
N SER A 282 1.46 -21.16 6.70
CA SER A 282 2.53 -20.18 6.64
C SER A 282 3.76 -20.65 7.43
N LEU A 283 4.94 -20.45 6.86
CA LEU A 283 6.24 -20.71 7.47
C LEU A 283 7.08 -19.44 7.50
N LEU A 284 7.90 -19.30 8.54
CA LEU A 284 8.85 -18.20 8.68
C LEU A 284 10.12 -18.70 9.38
N GLU A 285 11.28 -18.42 8.79
CA GLU A 285 12.56 -18.58 9.49
C GLU A 285 12.86 -17.32 10.32
N VAL A 286 13.20 -17.53 11.58
CA VAL A 286 13.62 -16.49 12.53
C VAL A 286 15.05 -16.74 12.98
N SER A 287 15.64 -15.80 13.72
CA SER A 287 17.07 -15.84 14.07
C SER A 287 17.49 -17.05 14.91
N ASP A 288 16.53 -17.68 15.59
CA ASP A 288 16.73 -18.76 16.55
C ASP A 288 15.85 -19.99 16.26
N GLY A 289 15.33 -20.12 15.03
CA GLY A 289 14.58 -21.29 14.59
C GLY A 289 13.48 -20.96 13.58
N TYR A 290 12.33 -21.62 13.72
CA TYR A 290 11.20 -21.47 12.80
C TYR A 290 9.93 -21.07 13.53
N VAL A 291 9.04 -20.37 12.82
CA VAL A 291 7.66 -20.11 13.23
C VAL A 291 6.72 -20.70 12.19
N LEU A 292 5.78 -21.50 12.65
CA LEU A 292 4.78 -22.23 11.87
C LEU A 292 3.41 -21.69 12.24
N GLY A 293 2.57 -21.40 11.25
CA GLY A 293 1.24 -20.86 11.46
C GLY A 293 0.21 -21.62 10.61
N GLY A 294 -0.95 -21.88 11.19
CA GLY A 294 -2.08 -22.46 10.47
C GLY A 294 -3.31 -22.57 11.36
N TYR A 295 -3.86 -23.78 11.49
CA TYR A 295 -5.09 -24.04 12.23
C TYR A 295 -4.98 -25.34 13.05
N ALA A 296 -5.75 -25.39 14.14
CA ALA A 296 -6.00 -26.60 14.91
C ALA A 296 -7.50 -26.74 15.16
N SER A 297 -8.06 -27.95 15.04
CA SER A 297 -9.52 -28.15 15.14
C SER A 297 -9.99 -28.79 16.47
N ALA A 298 -9.07 -29.12 17.38
CA ALA A 298 -9.40 -29.68 18.69
C ALA A 298 -8.26 -29.51 19.69
N GLY A 299 -8.60 -29.23 20.95
CA GLY A 299 -7.63 -29.17 22.04
C GLY A 299 -7.15 -30.54 22.50
N GLY A 300 -5.86 -30.64 22.86
CA GLY A 300 -5.22 -31.86 23.35
C GLY A 300 -3.85 -32.10 22.72
N GLY A 301 -3.02 -32.94 23.34
CA GLY A 301 -1.66 -33.18 22.86
C GLY A 301 -0.82 -31.89 22.89
N LEU A 302 -0.32 -31.46 21.73
CA LEU A 302 0.47 -30.23 21.57
C LEU A 302 -0.38 -28.97 21.41
N VAL A 303 -1.69 -29.13 21.21
CA VAL A 303 -2.66 -28.05 21.01
C VAL A 303 -3.22 -27.63 22.37
N THR A 304 -2.54 -26.70 23.03
CA THR A 304 -2.93 -26.17 24.35
C THR A 304 -3.51 -24.77 24.25
N GLY A 305 -4.58 -24.49 25.00
CA GLY A 305 -5.25 -23.18 24.99
C GLY A 305 -6.34 -23.04 23.94
N PHE A 306 -6.83 -24.15 23.39
CA PHE A 306 -7.91 -24.17 22.40
C PHE A 306 -9.24 -23.63 22.97
N HIS A 307 -9.92 -22.76 22.22
CA HIS A 307 -11.05 -21.98 22.74
C HIS A 307 -12.41 -22.69 22.63
N ASN A 308 -12.64 -23.51 21.59
CA ASN A 308 -13.94 -24.17 21.40
C ASN A 308 -13.87 -25.65 21.03
N ASN A 309 -14.15 -26.54 21.99
CA ASN A 309 -14.18 -28.00 21.76
C ASN A 309 -15.40 -28.52 20.97
N ALA A 310 -16.26 -27.65 20.41
CA ALA A 310 -17.32 -28.07 19.50
C ALA A 310 -16.73 -28.48 18.14
N MET A 311 -17.26 -29.55 17.54
CA MET A 311 -16.79 -30.02 16.24
C MET A 311 -17.03 -28.98 15.15
N GLY A 312 -16.03 -28.72 14.32
CA GLY A 312 -16.12 -27.88 13.12
C GLY A 312 -15.61 -26.46 13.25
N TYR A 313 -15.03 -26.10 14.40
CA TYR A 313 -14.38 -24.81 14.65
C TYR A 313 -12.86 -24.99 14.78
N ASN A 314 -12.10 -23.99 14.37
CA ASN A 314 -10.64 -24.01 14.45
C ASN A 314 -10.11 -22.81 15.23
N ASP A 315 -8.99 -22.97 15.92
CA ASP A 315 -8.20 -21.85 16.43
C ASP A 315 -7.02 -21.61 15.48
N ALA A 316 -6.60 -20.35 15.38
CA ALA A 316 -5.32 -20.03 14.76
C ALA A 316 -4.21 -20.65 15.61
N TRP A 317 -3.40 -21.51 15.00
CA TRP A 317 -2.36 -22.22 15.73
C TRP A 317 -0.97 -21.77 15.27
N VAL A 318 -0.16 -21.34 16.24
CA VAL A 318 1.19 -20.81 16.01
C VAL A 318 2.19 -21.57 16.86
N ILE A 319 3.26 -22.06 16.24
CA ILE A 319 4.33 -22.82 16.90
C ILE A 319 5.65 -22.14 16.60
N LYS A 320 6.49 -21.97 17.62
CA LYS A 320 7.92 -21.69 17.45
C LYS A 320 8.74 -22.93 17.74
N THR A 321 9.71 -23.23 16.89
CA THR A 321 10.66 -24.33 17.06
C THR A 321 12.10 -23.81 17.00
N ASP A 322 13.04 -24.62 17.46
CA ASP A 322 14.45 -24.47 17.07
C ASP A 322 14.67 -24.93 15.61
N PHE A 323 15.93 -24.90 15.15
CA PHE A 323 16.31 -25.31 13.79
C PHE A 323 16.24 -26.84 13.56
N GLU A 324 16.18 -27.63 14.63
CA GLU A 324 15.99 -29.08 14.61
C GLU A 324 14.50 -29.48 14.68
N GLY A 325 13.59 -28.51 14.72
CA GLY A 325 12.15 -28.73 14.80
C GLY A 325 11.69 -29.19 16.19
N ASN A 326 12.41 -28.88 17.25
CA ASN A 326 11.93 -29.06 18.62
C ASN A 326 11.13 -27.83 19.05
N ILE A 327 9.97 -28.06 19.66
CA ILE A 327 9.07 -26.98 20.07
C ILE A 327 9.71 -26.15 21.18
N ILE A 328 9.72 -24.83 20.98
CA ILE A 328 10.04 -23.82 21.99
C ILE A 328 8.75 -23.36 22.69
N TRP A 329 7.73 -22.98 21.89
CA TRP A 329 6.40 -22.66 22.39
C TRP A 329 5.32 -22.91 21.34
N THR A 330 4.08 -22.99 21.80
CA THR A 330 2.86 -23.21 21.01
C THR A 330 1.74 -22.33 21.55
N LYS A 331 0.90 -21.77 20.65
CA LYS A 331 -0.24 -20.90 20.98
C LYS A 331 -1.42 -21.21 20.08
N CYS A 332 -2.54 -21.57 20.69
CA CYS A 332 -3.85 -21.40 20.07
C CYS A 332 -4.34 -19.98 20.35
N LEU A 333 -4.81 -19.30 19.32
CA LEU A 333 -5.30 -17.93 19.34
C LEU A 333 -6.69 -17.92 18.71
N GLY A 334 -7.68 -17.33 19.37
CA GLY A 334 -9.02 -17.30 18.81
C GLY A 334 -10.13 -17.09 19.83
N GLY A 335 -11.32 -17.57 19.46
CA GLY A 335 -12.53 -17.46 20.26
C GLY A 335 -13.47 -18.64 20.07
N SER A 336 -14.77 -18.39 20.18
CA SER A 336 -15.79 -19.43 19.99
C SER A 336 -15.99 -19.85 18.53
N GLY A 337 -15.44 -19.11 17.58
CA GLY A 337 -15.54 -19.29 16.14
C GLY A 337 -14.35 -20.02 15.52
N THR A 338 -14.09 -19.73 14.24
CA THR A 338 -13.03 -20.28 13.40
C THR A 338 -11.99 -19.22 13.11
N GLU A 339 -10.76 -19.49 13.55
CA GLU A 339 -9.57 -18.73 13.24
C GLU A 339 -8.57 -19.54 12.42
N ILE A 340 -8.04 -18.95 11.35
CA ILE A 340 -7.03 -19.56 10.49
C ILE A 340 -5.94 -18.54 10.22
N VAL A 341 -4.69 -18.89 10.52
CA VAL A 341 -3.53 -18.11 10.07
C VAL A 341 -3.39 -18.25 8.56
N TYR A 342 -3.20 -17.14 7.84
CA TYR A 342 -2.92 -17.17 6.40
C TYR A 342 -1.51 -16.70 6.05
N LYS A 343 -1.00 -15.71 6.77
CA LYS A 343 0.35 -15.19 6.53
C LYS A 343 0.97 -14.65 7.80
N MET A 344 2.28 -14.85 7.92
CA MET A 344 3.09 -14.27 8.99
C MET A 344 4.25 -13.45 8.42
N PHE A 345 4.62 -12.39 9.12
CA PHE A 345 5.78 -11.57 8.83
C PHE A 345 6.62 -11.33 10.08
N LYS A 346 7.94 -11.23 9.90
CA LYS A 346 8.85 -10.80 10.95
C LYS A 346 8.79 -9.29 11.12
N GLU A 347 8.85 -8.82 12.36
CA GLU A 347 8.99 -7.40 12.71
C GLU A 347 10.38 -7.05 13.25
N LYS A 348 10.69 -5.75 13.32
CA LYS A 348 12.01 -5.19 13.66
C LYS A 348 12.60 -5.71 14.98
N ASP A 349 11.74 -5.98 15.97
CA ASP A 349 12.15 -6.41 17.31
C ASP A 349 12.08 -7.95 17.50
N GLY A 350 11.93 -8.71 16.41
CA GLY A 350 11.72 -10.16 16.45
C GLY A 350 10.28 -10.56 16.76
N ASN A 351 9.37 -9.59 16.91
CA ASN A 351 7.92 -9.81 16.98
C ASN A 351 7.38 -10.36 15.66
N LEU A 352 6.15 -10.88 15.70
CA LEU A 352 5.52 -11.57 14.58
C LEU A 352 4.20 -10.90 14.26
N MET A 353 4.05 -10.38 13.05
CA MET A 353 2.76 -9.93 12.52
C MET A 353 2.03 -11.11 11.90
N ILE A 354 0.81 -11.35 12.32
CA ILE A 354 -0.03 -12.46 11.87
C ILE A 354 -1.29 -11.90 11.22
N PHE A 355 -1.57 -12.40 10.03
CA PHE A 355 -2.79 -12.15 9.28
C PHE A 355 -3.63 -13.42 9.33
N SER A 356 -4.74 -13.35 10.06
CA SER A 356 -5.69 -14.44 10.23
C SER A 356 -7.08 -14.04 9.74
N MET A 357 -7.95 -15.02 9.46
CA MET A 357 -9.39 -14.78 9.45
C MET A 357 -10.02 -15.22 10.76
N THR A 358 -11.14 -14.60 11.14
CA THR A 358 -11.91 -14.92 12.35
C THR A 358 -13.40 -14.69 12.10
N ASP A 359 -14.29 -15.54 12.60
CA ASP A 359 -15.71 -15.23 12.81
C ASP A 359 -16.07 -15.11 14.31
N SER A 360 -15.05 -15.01 15.17
CA SER A 360 -15.21 -14.84 16.62
C SER A 360 -15.43 -13.38 17.05
N HIS A 361 -16.08 -13.26 18.21
CA HIS A 361 -16.34 -12.01 18.91
C HIS A 361 -15.94 -12.07 20.39
N ASP A 362 -15.20 -13.10 20.77
CA ASP A 362 -14.82 -13.44 22.14
C ASP A 362 -13.46 -14.15 22.19
N GLY A 363 -13.04 -14.55 23.39
CA GLY A 363 -11.72 -15.14 23.62
C GLY A 363 -10.61 -14.09 23.52
N ASP A 364 -9.58 -14.40 22.73
CA ASP A 364 -8.50 -13.47 22.37
C ASP A 364 -8.95 -12.42 21.35
N VAL A 365 -10.04 -12.70 20.62
CA VAL A 365 -10.55 -11.83 19.55
C VAL A 365 -11.44 -10.75 20.15
N ASN A 366 -11.09 -9.48 19.91
CA ASN A 366 -11.89 -8.34 20.33
C ASN A 366 -12.50 -7.65 19.11
N SER A 367 -13.72 -8.05 18.74
CA SER A 367 -14.43 -7.50 17.60
C SER A 367 -15.81 -6.97 18.01
N ASN A 368 -16.19 -5.82 17.45
CA ASN A 368 -17.51 -5.21 17.63
C ASN A 368 -18.42 -5.40 16.40
N PHE A 369 -18.02 -6.27 15.47
CA PHE A 369 -18.77 -6.50 14.24
C PHE A 369 -19.85 -7.58 14.47
N SER A 370 -20.86 -7.67 13.60
CA SER A 370 -22.05 -8.53 13.78
C SER A 370 -22.33 -9.51 12.62
N ASP A 371 -21.40 -9.56 11.67
CA ASP A 371 -21.49 -10.18 10.34
C ASP A 371 -20.48 -11.35 10.19
N TYR A 372 -20.39 -11.92 8.98
CA TYR A 372 -19.52 -13.04 8.62
C TYR A 372 -18.04 -12.64 8.49
N TYR A 373 -17.12 -13.59 8.78
CA TYR A 373 -15.64 -13.58 8.69
C TYR A 373 -14.92 -12.24 8.45
N TYR A 374 -14.00 -11.93 9.35
CA TYR A 374 -13.15 -10.73 9.34
C TYR A 374 -11.68 -11.08 9.20
N MET A 375 -10.89 -10.11 8.77
CA MET A 375 -9.44 -10.20 8.93
C MET A 375 -9.06 -9.79 10.35
N TRP A 376 -8.32 -10.66 11.02
CA TRP A 376 -7.76 -10.43 12.34
C TRP A 376 -6.24 -10.26 12.22
N LEU A 377 -5.78 -9.07 12.58
CA LEU A 377 -4.35 -8.77 12.66
C LEU A 377 -3.89 -8.97 14.10
N VAL A 378 -2.83 -9.75 14.29
CA VAL A 378 -2.27 -10.03 15.62
C VAL A 378 -0.77 -9.80 15.58
N LEU A 379 -0.28 -8.92 16.45
CA LEU A 379 1.14 -8.76 16.72
C LEU A 379 1.50 -9.60 17.95
N LEU A 380 2.30 -10.64 17.75
CA LEU A 380 2.81 -11.47 18.84
C LEU A 380 4.23 -11.10 19.23
N ASN A 381 4.54 -11.27 20.50
CA ASN A 381 5.90 -11.34 21.00
C ASN A 381 6.58 -12.61 20.48
N GLY A 382 7.66 -12.48 19.72
CA GLY A 382 8.34 -13.64 19.12
C GLY A 382 9.09 -14.54 20.09
N GLN A 383 9.25 -14.12 21.35
CA GLN A 383 9.94 -14.92 22.38
C GLN A 383 8.99 -15.88 23.10
N ASP A 384 7.77 -15.46 23.43
CA ASP A 384 6.84 -16.24 24.24
C ASP A 384 5.43 -16.43 23.62
N GLY A 385 5.19 -15.84 22.43
CA GLY A 385 3.92 -15.92 21.72
C GLY A 385 2.79 -15.14 22.39
N SER A 386 3.06 -14.26 23.34
CA SER A 386 2.02 -13.40 23.94
C SER A 386 1.53 -12.34 22.95
N ILE A 387 0.22 -12.03 23.00
CA ILE A 387 -0.37 -10.96 22.17
C ILE A 387 0.11 -9.60 22.70
N ILE A 388 0.75 -8.83 21.82
CA ILE A 388 1.12 -7.43 22.09
C ILE A 388 -0.04 -6.50 21.71
N LYS A 389 -0.65 -6.76 20.55
CA LYS A 389 -1.73 -5.95 19.99
C LYS A 389 -2.53 -6.77 19.00
N GLU A 390 -3.83 -6.53 18.93
CA GLU A 390 -4.70 -7.13 17.92
C GLU A 390 -5.71 -6.13 17.38
N LYS A 391 -6.33 -6.47 16.24
CA LYS A 391 -7.38 -5.67 15.60
C LYS A 391 -8.12 -6.49 14.56
N CYS A 392 -9.44 -6.50 14.67
CA CYS A 392 -10.29 -6.96 13.57
C CYS A 392 -10.54 -5.85 12.54
N ILE A 393 -10.53 -6.24 11.28
CA ILE A 393 -10.84 -5.41 10.12
C ILE A 393 -12.03 -6.02 9.41
N ASN A 394 -13.09 -5.22 9.27
CA ASN A 394 -14.21 -5.59 8.42
C ASN A 394 -13.78 -5.48 6.95
N VAL A 395 -13.49 -6.64 6.37
CA VAL A 395 -13.31 -6.85 4.94
C VAL A 395 -14.46 -7.75 4.50
N VAL A 396 -15.18 -7.35 3.47
CA VAL A 396 -16.48 -7.96 3.14
C VAL A 396 -16.27 -9.38 2.59
N GLY A 397 -16.85 -10.41 3.22
CA GLY A 397 -17.21 -11.71 2.61
C GLY A 397 -16.10 -12.75 2.34
N THR A 398 -15.08 -12.88 3.18
CA THR A 398 -13.72 -13.13 2.67
C THR A 398 -13.28 -14.55 2.30
N TYR A 399 -12.73 -14.69 1.09
CA TYR A 399 -11.69 -15.67 0.78
C TYR A 399 -10.31 -14.99 0.81
N TRP A 400 -9.31 -15.63 1.39
CA TRP A 400 -7.94 -15.11 1.41
C TRP A 400 -7.41 -14.95 -0.02
N GLY A 401 -6.73 -13.82 -0.27
CA GLY A 401 -5.98 -13.60 -1.50
C GLY A 401 -4.49 -13.78 -1.25
N ALA A 402 -3.84 -12.71 -0.77
CA ALA A 402 -2.41 -12.72 -0.46
C ALA A 402 -2.03 -11.50 0.40
N ALA A 403 -0.81 -11.51 0.94
CA ALA A 403 -0.24 -10.33 1.57
C ALA A 403 1.26 -10.22 1.32
N ALA A 404 1.77 -8.99 1.28
CA ALA A 404 3.19 -8.68 1.21
C ALA A 404 3.56 -7.60 2.24
N GLN A 405 4.75 -7.74 2.81
CA GLN A 405 5.37 -6.71 3.64
C GLN A 405 6.23 -5.79 2.76
N ILE A 406 5.98 -4.49 2.83
CA ILE A 406 6.80 -3.46 2.17
C ILE A 406 8.02 -3.17 3.04
N GLU A 407 7.77 -2.90 4.32
CA GLU A 407 8.74 -2.68 5.38
C GLU A 407 8.09 -3.09 6.72
N TYR A 408 8.86 -3.10 7.81
CA TYR A 408 8.31 -3.38 9.13
C TYR A 408 7.15 -2.42 9.46
N GLY A 409 5.99 -2.99 9.79
CA GLY A 409 4.76 -2.25 10.01
C GLY A 409 4.06 -1.70 8.77
N ASP A 410 4.44 -1.99 7.52
CA ASP A 410 3.72 -1.54 6.31
C ASP A 410 3.50 -2.72 5.36
N TYR A 411 2.23 -3.01 5.07
CA TYR A 411 1.80 -4.21 4.35
C TYR A 411 0.78 -3.88 3.28
N ILE A 412 0.73 -4.75 2.27
CA ILE A 412 -0.37 -4.86 1.34
C ILE A 412 -1.11 -6.15 1.61
N LEU A 413 -2.43 -6.08 1.60
CA LEU A 413 -3.34 -7.20 1.76
C LEU A 413 -4.31 -7.24 0.58
N LEU A 414 -4.47 -8.41 -0.01
CA LEU A 414 -5.43 -8.71 -1.07
C LEU A 414 -6.48 -9.67 -0.54
N ILE A 415 -7.74 -9.33 -0.73
CA ILE A 415 -8.89 -10.16 -0.32
C ILE A 415 -9.76 -10.44 -1.54
N ASN A 416 -10.16 -11.70 -1.69
CA ASN A 416 -11.08 -12.16 -2.72
C ASN A 416 -12.51 -12.05 -2.14
N VAL A 417 -13.27 -11.07 -2.63
CA VAL A 417 -14.56 -10.63 -2.08
C VAL A 417 -15.73 -11.08 -2.97
N PRO A 418 -16.62 -11.95 -2.48
CA PRO A 418 -17.87 -12.27 -3.12
C PRO A 418 -18.76 -11.04 -3.30
N THR A 419 -19.31 -10.90 -4.48
CA THR A 419 -20.27 -9.86 -4.84
C THR A 419 -21.69 -10.33 -4.60
N LEU A 420 -22.65 -9.39 -4.65
CA LEU A 420 -24.08 -9.70 -4.58
C LEU A 420 -24.59 -10.60 -5.72
N TYR A 421 -23.78 -10.81 -6.76
CA TYR A 421 -24.10 -11.64 -7.92
C TYR A 421 -23.40 -13.00 -7.91
N ASN A 422 -22.83 -13.42 -6.77
CA ASN A 422 -22.03 -14.65 -6.61
C ASN A 422 -20.79 -14.72 -7.51
N TRP A 423 -20.24 -13.56 -7.90
CA TRP A 423 -18.89 -13.47 -8.45
C TRP A 423 -17.91 -13.14 -7.34
N VAL A 424 -16.62 -13.22 -7.62
CA VAL A 424 -15.56 -12.80 -6.71
C VAL A 424 -14.79 -11.66 -7.35
N ASP A 425 -14.53 -10.58 -6.62
CA ASP A 425 -13.68 -9.46 -7.02
C ASP A 425 -12.44 -9.40 -6.11
N VAL A 426 -11.35 -8.79 -6.56
CA VAL A 426 -10.16 -8.62 -5.72
C VAL A 426 -10.14 -7.22 -5.09
N TRP A 427 -9.98 -7.15 -3.77
CA TRP A 427 -9.83 -5.89 -3.04
C TRP A 427 -8.41 -5.70 -2.56
N PHE A 428 -7.86 -4.52 -2.83
CA PHE A 428 -6.53 -4.11 -2.40
C PHE A 428 -6.63 -3.26 -1.13
N TYR A 429 -5.82 -3.58 -0.12
CA TYR A 429 -5.71 -2.80 1.11
C TYR A 429 -4.24 -2.52 1.40
N ARG A 430 -3.93 -1.29 1.79
CA ARG A 430 -2.66 -0.95 2.42
C ARG A 430 -2.87 -0.80 3.92
N ILE A 431 -2.07 -1.49 4.71
CA ILE A 431 -2.15 -1.52 6.16
C ILE A 431 -0.82 -1.03 6.70
N LYS A 432 -0.82 0.10 7.42
CA LYS A 432 0.39 0.65 8.04
C LYS A 432 0.20 0.85 9.53
N ASP A 433 1.15 0.38 10.33
CA ASP A 433 1.23 0.69 11.75
C ASP A 433 1.84 2.09 11.91
N CYS A 434 0.97 3.03 12.23
CA CYS A 434 1.30 4.44 12.19
C CYS A 434 1.60 5.00 13.57
N ASN A 435 2.68 5.77 13.67
CA ASN A 435 2.96 6.65 14.79
C ASN A 435 2.84 8.13 14.35
N GLU A 436 2.64 9.05 15.30
CA GLU A 436 2.49 10.48 14.99
C GLU A 436 3.77 11.09 14.41
N GLU A 437 4.94 10.52 14.72
CA GLU A 437 6.25 10.94 14.21
C GLU A 437 6.44 10.69 12.71
N GLN A 438 5.66 9.79 12.12
CA GLN A 438 5.69 9.46 10.70
C GLN A 438 4.88 10.44 9.83
N ILE A 439 4.15 11.39 10.41
CA ILE A 439 3.45 12.41 9.64
C ILE A 439 4.48 13.42 9.12
N PRO A 440 4.60 13.61 7.79
CA PRO A 440 5.55 14.55 7.21
C PRO A 440 5.39 15.99 7.72
N PRO A 441 6.48 16.79 7.68
CA PRO A 441 6.41 18.20 8.04
C PRO A 441 5.51 18.98 7.08
N ALA A 442 5.19 20.22 7.45
CA ALA A 442 4.33 21.09 6.66
C ALA A 442 4.81 21.21 5.21
N PRO A 443 3.90 21.13 4.21
CA PRO A 443 4.26 21.39 2.83
C PRO A 443 4.86 22.78 2.64
N ALA A 444 5.57 22.96 1.53
CA ALA A 444 6.07 24.28 1.14
C ALA A 444 4.94 25.30 0.95
N GLU A 445 5.26 26.57 1.12
CA GLU A 445 4.33 27.67 0.84
C GLU A 445 3.75 27.55 -0.59
N PRO A 446 2.44 27.81 -0.78
CA PRO A 446 1.86 27.91 -2.11
C PRO A 446 2.56 28.93 -3.00
N LYS A 447 2.61 28.65 -4.30
CA LYS A 447 3.16 29.55 -5.32
C LYS A 447 2.06 30.11 -6.20
N GLY A 448 2.10 31.41 -6.48
CA GLY A 448 1.17 32.08 -7.38
C GLY A 448 1.23 33.61 -7.22
N PRO A 449 0.33 34.35 -7.88
CA PRO A 449 0.30 35.81 -7.79
C PRO A 449 0.06 36.31 -6.36
N GLN A 450 0.86 37.28 -5.91
CA GLN A 450 0.73 37.91 -4.58
C GLN A 450 -0.01 39.25 -4.61
N GLN A 451 -0.36 39.75 -5.79
CA GLN A 451 -1.15 40.96 -6.00
C GLN A 451 -2.21 40.70 -7.05
N ILE A 452 -3.46 41.03 -6.74
CA ILE A 452 -4.62 40.79 -7.59
C ILE A 452 -5.42 42.07 -7.73
N ASN A 453 -5.77 42.42 -8.97
CA ASN A 453 -6.78 43.41 -9.29
C ASN A 453 -7.99 42.69 -9.87
N THR A 454 -9.10 42.64 -9.13
CA THR A 454 -10.29 41.86 -9.52
C THR A 454 -11.05 42.47 -10.69
N TYR A 455 -10.78 43.72 -11.06
CA TYR A 455 -11.36 44.35 -12.25
C TYR A 455 -10.75 43.81 -13.55
N THR A 456 -9.49 43.38 -13.51
CA THR A 456 -8.75 42.84 -14.67
C THR A 456 -8.55 41.33 -14.58
N THR A 457 -8.59 40.77 -13.37
CA THR A 457 -8.24 39.37 -13.09
C THR A 457 -9.30 38.76 -12.18
N THR A 458 -10.26 38.05 -12.77
CA THR A 458 -11.35 37.39 -12.04
C THR A 458 -10.93 36.05 -11.44
N THR A 459 -9.93 35.38 -12.02
CA THR A 459 -9.43 34.09 -11.55
C THR A 459 -7.90 34.05 -11.51
N SER A 460 -7.34 33.22 -10.63
CA SER A 460 -5.89 33.02 -10.51
C SER A 460 -5.57 31.59 -10.12
N PHE A 461 -4.44 31.08 -10.61
CA PHE A 461 -3.98 29.72 -10.32
C PHE A 461 -2.83 29.75 -9.32
N TYR A 462 -2.90 28.84 -8.35
CA TYR A 462 -1.87 28.60 -7.35
C TYR A 462 -1.43 27.15 -7.41
N SER A 463 -0.17 26.89 -7.10
CA SER A 463 0.42 25.55 -7.18
C SER A 463 1.32 25.25 -5.99
N LEU A 464 1.50 23.95 -5.73
CA LEU A 464 2.47 23.40 -4.80
C LEU A 464 3.48 22.54 -5.58
N THR A 465 4.73 22.49 -5.11
CA THR A 465 5.65 21.41 -5.47
C THR A 465 5.37 20.22 -4.56
N PRO A 466 4.81 19.10 -5.06
CA PRO A 466 4.37 17.99 -4.20
C PRO A 466 5.55 17.34 -3.49
N ASP A 467 5.29 16.83 -2.28
CA ASP A 467 6.27 16.02 -1.53
C ASP A 467 6.42 14.58 -2.07
N GLY A 468 5.51 14.16 -2.97
CA GLY A 468 5.52 12.83 -3.59
C GLY A 468 4.97 11.69 -2.72
N ILE A 469 4.55 11.99 -1.49
CA ILE A 469 4.08 10.98 -0.52
C ILE A 469 2.68 11.29 0.06
N ALA A 470 2.19 12.51 -0.12
CA ALA A 470 0.81 12.87 0.20
C ALA A 470 -0.17 12.12 -0.73
N LEU A 471 -1.23 11.58 -0.12
CA LEU A 471 -2.35 10.95 -0.82
C LEU A 471 -3.27 11.98 -1.47
N SER A 472 -3.39 13.16 -0.85
CA SER A 472 -4.16 14.30 -1.36
C SER A 472 -3.75 15.57 -0.64
N TYR A 473 -4.16 16.72 -1.16
CA TYR A 473 -3.96 18.01 -0.50
C TYR A 473 -5.28 18.73 -0.23
N THR A 474 -5.30 19.49 0.88
CA THR A 474 -6.41 20.38 1.23
C THR A 474 -5.93 21.82 1.21
N TRP A 475 -6.67 22.67 0.50
CA TRP A 475 -6.43 24.10 0.38
C TRP A 475 -7.41 24.91 1.25
N GLU A 476 -6.94 26.00 1.84
CA GLU A 476 -7.77 26.93 2.60
C GLU A 476 -7.45 28.39 2.22
N LEU A 477 -8.51 29.15 1.91
CA LEU A 477 -8.46 30.59 1.67
C LEU A 477 -9.09 31.33 2.85
N ASN A 478 -8.36 32.28 3.42
CA ASN A 478 -8.81 33.09 4.55
C ASN A 478 -8.61 34.60 4.28
N PRO A 479 -9.61 35.46 4.46
CA PRO A 479 -10.97 35.10 4.88
C PRO A 479 -11.76 34.49 3.70
N PRO A 480 -12.77 33.63 3.98
CA PRO A 480 -13.51 32.91 2.93
C PRO A 480 -14.29 33.85 2.00
N GLU A 481 -14.63 35.06 2.43
CA GLU A 481 -15.24 36.09 1.57
C GLU A 481 -14.31 36.68 0.50
N ALA A 482 -13.01 36.37 0.54
CA ALA A 482 -12.04 36.84 -0.47
C ALA A 482 -12.27 36.22 -1.85
N GLY A 483 -12.84 35.02 -1.90
CA GLY A 483 -13.09 34.30 -3.14
C GLY A 483 -13.45 32.84 -2.90
N TRP A 484 -13.58 32.08 -3.99
CA TRP A 484 -13.96 30.67 -3.97
C TRP A 484 -12.86 29.81 -4.56
N LEU A 485 -12.56 28.69 -3.90
CA LEU A 485 -11.65 27.68 -4.41
C LEU A 485 -12.41 26.76 -5.37
N MET A 486 -12.04 26.77 -6.64
CA MET A 486 -12.65 25.93 -7.68
C MET A 486 -11.84 24.66 -7.88
N THR A 487 -12.56 23.52 -7.92
CA THR A 487 -12.09 22.14 -8.21
C THR A 487 -10.60 21.93 -7.97
N PRO A 488 -10.18 21.41 -6.80
CA PRO A 488 -8.78 21.11 -6.56
C PRO A 488 -8.33 20.05 -7.57
N ALA A 489 -7.43 20.43 -8.48
CA ALA A 489 -6.42 19.47 -8.90
C ALA A 489 -5.47 19.35 -7.70
N ASP A 490 -5.09 18.14 -7.30
CA ASP A 490 -4.41 17.88 -6.01
C ASP A 490 -3.27 18.87 -5.72
N THR A 491 -2.51 19.26 -6.74
CA THR A 491 -1.32 20.11 -6.59
C THR A 491 -1.51 21.54 -7.09
N THR A 492 -2.68 21.88 -7.65
CA THR A 492 -3.00 23.20 -8.19
C THR A 492 -4.44 23.60 -7.91
N ILE A 493 -4.66 24.83 -7.45
CA ILE A 493 -6.01 25.34 -7.15
C ILE A 493 -6.30 26.60 -7.97
N GLU A 494 -7.52 26.68 -8.49
CA GLU A 494 -8.06 27.92 -9.06
C GLU A 494 -8.78 28.70 -7.95
N VAL A 495 -8.43 29.98 -7.80
CA VAL A 495 -9.13 30.93 -6.94
C VAL A 495 -9.94 31.85 -7.82
N VAL A 496 -11.26 31.82 -7.67
CA VAL A 496 -12.18 32.80 -8.27
C VAL A 496 -12.35 33.94 -7.27
N TRP A 497 -11.89 35.13 -7.62
CA TRP A 497 -11.86 36.27 -6.70
C TRP A 497 -13.23 36.93 -6.58
N ASN A 498 -13.60 37.30 -5.36
CA ASN A 498 -14.78 38.13 -5.13
C ASN A 498 -14.46 39.57 -5.56
N PRO A 499 -15.15 40.14 -6.57
CA PRO A 499 -14.85 41.49 -7.07
C PRO A 499 -15.10 42.60 -6.04
N ASN A 500 -15.82 42.30 -4.96
CA ASN A 500 -16.11 43.24 -3.89
C ASN A 500 -15.16 43.09 -2.69
N PHE A 501 -14.20 42.16 -2.71
CA PHE A 501 -13.27 41.98 -1.60
C PHE A 501 -12.08 42.94 -1.72
N TRP A 502 -11.70 43.53 -0.58
CA TRP A 502 -10.56 44.45 -0.46
C TRP A 502 -9.73 44.05 0.76
N GLY A 503 -8.42 43.90 0.59
CA GLY A 503 -7.50 43.62 1.70
C GLY A 503 -6.55 42.46 1.42
N THR A 504 -6.12 41.80 2.49
CA THR A 504 -5.17 40.68 2.40
C THR A 504 -5.91 39.35 2.52
N ALA A 505 -5.87 38.56 1.46
CA ALA A 505 -6.22 37.14 1.47
C ALA A 505 -4.98 36.30 1.84
N ARG A 506 -5.20 35.15 2.47
CA ARG A 506 -4.17 34.22 2.90
C ARG A 506 -4.52 32.84 2.40
N LEU A 507 -3.61 32.25 1.64
CA LEU A 507 -3.76 30.91 1.09
C LEU A 507 -2.76 29.98 1.78
N LYS A 508 -3.24 28.84 2.28
CA LYS A 508 -2.40 27.79 2.87
C LYS A 508 -2.85 26.42 2.41
N ILE A 509 -1.97 25.44 2.53
CA ILE A 509 -2.20 24.06 2.08
C ILE A 509 -1.68 23.06 3.11
N ARG A 510 -2.28 21.88 3.20
CA ARG A 510 -1.75 20.74 3.97
C ARG A 510 -1.94 19.43 3.21
N GLY A 511 -1.02 18.49 3.43
CA GLY A 511 -1.12 17.13 2.88
C GLY A 511 -1.92 16.19 3.77
N THR A 512 -2.63 15.24 3.16
CA THR A 512 -3.14 14.05 3.84
C THR A 512 -2.22 12.89 3.49
N TYR A 513 -1.75 12.18 4.50
CA TYR A 513 -0.81 11.07 4.37
C TYR A 513 -1.44 9.79 4.90
N LEU A 514 -0.81 8.65 4.62
CA LEU A 514 -1.25 7.34 5.08
C LEU A 514 -1.47 7.28 6.60
N CYS A 515 -0.61 7.96 7.37
CA CYS A 515 -0.67 7.96 8.84
C CYS A 515 -1.47 9.10 9.45
N GLY A 516 -1.96 10.06 8.65
CA GLY A 516 -2.77 11.16 9.16
C GLY A 516 -2.67 12.42 8.32
N ILE A 517 -3.32 13.48 8.81
CA ILE A 517 -3.32 14.79 8.17
C ILE A 517 -2.13 15.59 8.70
N GLY A 518 -1.31 16.12 7.79
CA GLY A 518 -0.16 16.93 8.13
C GLY A 518 -0.51 18.36 8.58
N PRO A 519 0.48 19.08 9.12
CA PRO A 519 0.30 20.48 9.49
C PRO A 519 0.11 21.37 8.26
N TRP A 520 -0.46 22.56 8.48
CA TRP A 520 -0.59 23.59 7.44
C TRP A 520 0.77 24.18 7.06
N SER A 521 0.95 24.47 5.77
CA SER A 521 2.06 25.27 5.23
C SER A 521 2.10 26.66 5.84
N SER A 522 3.19 27.40 5.57
CA SER A 522 3.15 28.86 5.73
C SER A 522 2.07 29.49 4.82
N GLU A 523 1.56 30.63 5.24
CA GLU A 523 0.50 31.36 4.54
C GLU A 523 1.08 32.23 3.42
N LEU A 524 0.67 31.99 2.17
CA LEU A 524 0.89 32.92 1.07
C LEU A 524 -0.05 34.12 1.25
N LYS A 525 0.51 35.30 1.53
CA LYS A 525 -0.25 36.55 1.64
C LYS A 525 -0.46 37.16 0.26
N ILE A 526 -1.72 37.39 -0.10
CA ILE A 526 -2.15 37.90 -1.39
C ILE A 526 -2.89 39.21 -1.14
N SER A 527 -2.40 40.29 -1.75
CA SER A 527 -3.04 41.60 -1.62
C SER A 527 -4.05 41.77 -2.77
N VAL A 528 -5.33 41.90 -2.43
CA VAL A 528 -6.44 41.97 -3.37
C VAL A 528 -6.99 43.38 -3.39
N ASN A 529 -7.08 43.97 -4.59
CA ASN A 529 -7.55 45.33 -4.83
C ASN A 529 -6.82 46.39 -4.00
N VAL A 530 -5.53 46.16 -3.73
CA VAL A 530 -4.62 47.19 -3.21
C VAL A 530 -4.24 48.13 -4.33
N VAL A 531 -5.15 49.03 -4.67
CA VAL A 531 -4.76 50.31 -5.25
C VAL A 531 -4.15 51.15 -4.13
N GLY A 532 -3.01 51.78 -4.41
CA GLY A 532 -2.54 52.88 -3.60
C GLY A 532 -3.53 54.03 -3.69
N MET A 533 -4.56 54.04 -2.85
CA MET A 533 -5.51 55.16 -2.69
C MET A 533 -5.92 55.83 -4.03
N GLU A 534 -6.41 55.04 -5.00
CA GLU A 534 -7.00 55.57 -6.24
C GLU A 534 -8.50 55.81 -6.03
N GLU A 535 -8.96 57.00 -6.42
CA GLU A 535 -10.38 57.34 -6.58
C GLU A 535 -10.74 57.17 -8.07
N PRO A 536 -11.22 56.00 -8.53
CA PRO A 536 -11.95 55.94 -9.77
C PRO A 536 -13.24 56.74 -9.57
N ASP A 537 -13.28 57.92 -10.19
CA ASP A 537 -14.47 58.75 -10.18
C ASP A 537 -15.41 58.28 -11.27
N LYS A 538 -16.72 58.38 -11.03
CA LYS A 538 -17.77 57.87 -11.94
C LYS A 538 -17.75 58.50 -13.34
N GLU A 539 -16.90 59.50 -13.55
CA GLU A 539 -16.77 60.30 -14.77
C GLU A 539 -15.61 59.87 -15.69
N GLY A 540 -14.91 58.76 -15.40
CA GLY A 540 -13.93 58.17 -16.32
C GLY A 540 -12.55 58.84 -16.31
N PHE A 541 -12.17 59.46 -15.18
CA PHE A 541 -10.83 60.00 -14.96
C PHE A 541 -9.98 59.01 -14.15
N CYS A 542 -8.77 58.68 -14.64
CA CYS A 542 -7.84 57.79 -13.95
C CYS A 542 -6.41 58.35 -13.98
N VAL A 543 -5.66 58.21 -12.88
CA VAL A 543 -4.24 58.57 -12.82
C VAL A 543 -3.45 57.43 -12.19
N TRP A 544 -2.61 56.77 -12.99
CA TRP A 544 -1.96 55.51 -12.61
C TRP A 544 -0.57 55.35 -13.26
N PRO A 545 0.29 54.46 -12.75
CA PRO A 545 0.25 53.93 -11.39
C PRO A 545 0.51 55.06 -10.37
N ASN A 546 -0.07 54.95 -9.18
CA ASN A 546 0.21 55.86 -8.08
C ASN A 546 0.12 55.09 -6.75
N PRO A 547 1.24 54.84 -6.04
CA PRO A 547 2.59 55.35 -6.30
C PRO A 547 3.26 54.83 -7.59
N SER A 548 4.25 55.56 -8.11
CA SER A 548 5.06 55.18 -9.29
C SER A 548 6.54 55.52 -9.10
N ASN A 549 7.43 54.84 -9.82
CA ASN A 549 8.86 55.14 -9.82
C ASN A 549 9.16 56.39 -10.66
N ASP A 550 8.85 56.37 -11.96
CA ASP A 550 9.25 57.49 -12.85
C ASP A 550 8.15 57.91 -13.84
N ARG A 551 6.96 57.31 -13.78
CA ARG A 551 5.94 57.52 -14.82
C ARG A 551 4.54 57.59 -14.27
N PHE A 552 3.81 58.65 -14.61
CA PHE A 552 2.39 58.79 -14.31
C PHE A 552 1.61 58.91 -15.62
N ILE A 553 0.50 58.19 -15.71
CA ILE A 553 -0.43 58.17 -16.84
C ILE A 553 -1.72 58.82 -16.37
N PHE A 554 -2.23 59.76 -17.17
CA PHE A 554 -3.51 60.42 -16.99
C PHE A 554 -4.45 59.96 -18.10
N GLU A 555 -5.55 59.31 -17.73
CA GLU A 555 -6.64 58.97 -18.64
C GLU A 555 -7.76 60.00 -18.48
N LEU A 556 -8.06 60.69 -19.58
CA LEU A 556 -8.96 61.83 -19.64
C LEU A 556 -10.14 61.51 -20.59
N PRO A 557 -11.37 61.93 -20.28
CA PRO A 557 -12.52 61.73 -21.17
C PRO A 557 -12.35 62.36 -22.56
N ALA A 558 -12.99 61.76 -23.57
CA ALA A 558 -12.75 62.05 -24.98
C ALA A 558 -13.39 63.36 -25.54
N SER A 559 -13.48 64.43 -24.75
CA SER A 559 -14.26 65.61 -25.17
C SER A 559 -13.87 66.95 -24.55
N ALA A 560 -12.57 67.23 -24.39
CA ALA A 560 -12.07 68.60 -24.17
C ALA A 560 -10.56 68.73 -24.44
N SER A 561 -10.07 69.98 -24.47
CA SER A 561 -8.67 70.30 -24.22
C SER A 561 -8.46 70.43 -22.71
N TYR A 562 -7.50 69.71 -22.17
CA TYR A 562 -7.15 69.70 -20.76
C TYR A 562 -5.79 70.36 -20.53
N THR A 563 -5.66 71.04 -19.40
CA THR A 563 -4.36 71.46 -18.86
C THR A 563 -4.10 70.70 -17.57
N ILE A 564 -3.00 69.95 -17.53
CA ILE A 564 -2.49 69.28 -16.34
C ILE A 564 -1.34 70.12 -15.79
N GLN A 565 -1.50 70.64 -14.58
CA GLN A 565 -0.46 71.37 -13.86
C GLN A 565 0.03 70.50 -12.71
N ILE A 566 1.34 70.27 -12.63
CA ILE A 566 1.96 69.45 -11.59
C ILE A 566 2.84 70.34 -10.72
N THR A 567 2.67 70.25 -9.41
CA THR A 567 3.43 71.02 -8.43
C THR A 567 4.05 70.11 -7.38
N ASP A 568 5.13 70.56 -6.74
CA ASP A 568 5.57 69.96 -5.49
C ASP A 568 4.67 70.40 -4.31
N ILE A 569 4.94 69.89 -3.11
CA ILE A 569 4.20 70.26 -1.88
C ILE A 569 4.34 71.73 -1.48
N SER A 570 5.34 72.46 -2.00
CA SER A 570 5.51 73.90 -1.76
C SER A 570 4.66 74.75 -2.70
N GLY A 571 4.01 74.13 -3.69
CA GLY A 571 3.24 74.81 -4.73
C GLY A 571 4.08 75.30 -5.90
N ARG A 572 5.39 74.96 -5.95
CA ARG A 572 6.23 75.26 -7.11
C ARG A 572 5.81 74.37 -8.27
N GLN A 573 5.56 74.97 -9.42
CA GLN A 573 5.23 74.24 -10.64
C GLN A 573 6.44 73.45 -11.13
N ILE A 574 6.23 72.15 -11.31
CA ILE A 574 7.18 71.19 -11.85
C ILE A 574 6.96 71.05 -13.36
N GLU A 575 5.72 70.81 -13.78
CA GLU A 575 5.37 70.58 -15.18
C GLU A 575 4.01 71.21 -15.49
N LYS A 576 3.79 71.61 -16.76
CA LYS A 576 2.48 71.97 -17.29
C LYS A 576 2.30 71.29 -18.65
N ILE A 577 1.27 70.45 -18.78
CA ILE A 577 0.99 69.66 -19.97
C ILE A 577 -0.36 70.10 -20.54
N GLU A 578 -0.37 70.50 -21.82
CA GLU A 578 -1.60 70.76 -22.57
C GLU A 578 -1.87 69.55 -23.46
N THR A 579 -3.07 68.97 -23.33
CA THR A 579 -3.40 67.70 -23.98
C THR A 579 -4.88 67.62 -24.34
N ALA A 580 -5.23 66.76 -25.29
CA ALA A 580 -6.62 66.41 -25.58
C ALA A 580 -7.09 65.25 -24.71
N GLY A 581 -8.39 64.93 -24.77
CA GLY A 581 -8.93 63.70 -24.19
C GLY A 581 -8.19 62.45 -24.70
N GLY A 582 -8.14 61.41 -23.85
CA GLY A 582 -7.34 60.21 -24.07
C GLY A 582 -6.24 60.03 -23.03
N THR A 583 -5.20 59.29 -23.38
CA THR A 583 -4.09 58.97 -22.48
C THR A 583 -2.93 59.95 -22.64
N THR A 584 -2.52 60.58 -21.55
CA THR A 584 -1.36 61.49 -21.48
C THR A 584 -0.37 61.00 -20.43
N GLN A 585 0.92 61.15 -20.69
CA GLN A 585 1.96 60.70 -19.77
C GLN A 585 2.77 61.87 -19.23
N TRP A 586 3.11 61.81 -17.95
CA TRP A 586 4.17 62.61 -17.33
C TRP A 586 5.37 61.73 -16.97
N ASP A 587 6.55 62.11 -17.45
CA ASP A 587 7.84 61.52 -17.09
C ASP A 587 8.40 62.26 -15.88
N ALA A 588 8.47 61.56 -14.75
CA ALA A 588 8.96 62.07 -13.48
C ALA A 588 10.40 61.60 -13.18
N SER A 589 11.13 61.04 -14.15
CA SER A 589 12.51 60.55 -13.95
C SER A 589 13.47 61.60 -13.38
N ALA A 590 13.30 62.87 -13.77
CA ALA A 590 14.10 64.00 -13.27
C ALA A 590 13.66 64.52 -11.89
N CYS A 591 12.59 63.98 -11.32
CA CYS A 591 12.06 64.39 -10.01
C CYS A 591 12.65 63.56 -8.87
N GLU A 592 12.78 64.14 -7.68
CA GLU A 592 13.16 63.40 -6.48
C GLU A 592 11.99 62.55 -5.95
N PRO A 593 12.24 61.43 -5.25
CA PRO A 593 11.18 60.69 -4.55
C PRO A 593 10.43 61.59 -3.56
N GLY A 594 9.11 61.59 -3.61
CA GLY A 594 8.30 62.53 -2.84
C GLY A 594 6.83 62.60 -3.25
N ILE A 595 6.10 63.52 -2.62
CA ILE A 595 4.70 63.79 -2.95
C ILE A 595 4.63 64.99 -3.89
N TYR A 596 3.86 64.84 -4.96
CA TYR A 596 3.49 65.89 -5.89
C TYR A 596 1.98 66.07 -5.90
N LEU A 597 1.52 67.23 -6.32
CA LEU A 597 0.10 67.53 -6.51
C LEU A 597 -0.14 67.78 -7.99
N TYR A 598 -1.28 67.35 -8.50
CA TYR A 598 -1.72 67.68 -9.84
C TYR A 598 -3.04 68.44 -9.80
N ARG A 599 -3.23 69.31 -10.80
CA ARG A 599 -4.46 70.05 -11.06
C ARG A 599 -4.79 69.92 -12.55
N ILE A 600 -5.96 69.40 -12.87
CA ILE A 600 -6.49 69.26 -14.23
C ILE A 600 -7.60 70.29 -14.42
N THR A 601 -7.51 71.10 -15.47
CA THR A 601 -8.54 72.08 -15.84
C THR A 601 -9.02 71.90 -17.28
N SER A 602 -10.33 72.02 -17.48
CA SER A 602 -11.03 72.06 -18.77
C SER A 602 -12.22 73.03 -18.67
N GLU A 603 -12.87 73.41 -19.77
CA GLU A 603 -14.06 74.27 -19.74
C GLU A 603 -15.11 73.73 -18.75
N GLY A 604 -15.30 74.45 -17.63
CA GLY A 604 -16.25 74.08 -16.57
C GLY A 604 -15.79 72.98 -15.60
N PHE A 605 -14.56 72.46 -15.72
CA PHE A 605 -14.08 71.33 -14.91
C PHE A 605 -12.73 71.60 -14.25
N LEU A 606 -12.63 71.28 -12.96
CA LEU A 606 -11.41 71.36 -12.16
C LEU A 606 -11.30 70.10 -11.30
N LYS A 607 -10.18 69.38 -11.41
CA LYS A 607 -9.86 68.24 -10.55
C LYS A 607 -8.45 68.36 -9.99
N THR A 608 -8.26 67.96 -8.74
CA THR A 608 -6.96 67.95 -8.08
C THR A 608 -6.70 66.62 -7.39
N GLY A 609 -5.45 66.20 -7.34
CA GLY A 609 -5.06 65.01 -6.60
C GLY A 609 -3.57 65.01 -6.25
N LYS A 610 -3.11 63.91 -5.64
CA LYS A 610 -1.71 63.71 -5.26
C LYS A 610 -1.06 62.63 -6.12
N LEU A 611 0.24 62.74 -6.36
CA LEU A 611 1.10 61.72 -6.97
C LEU A 611 2.20 61.37 -5.97
N VAL A 612 2.52 60.09 -5.84
CA VAL A 612 3.57 59.60 -4.94
C VAL A 612 4.69 59.00 -5.78
N LYS A 613 5.83 59.70 -5.89
CA LYS A 613 7.04 59.16 -6.51
C LYS A 613 7.82 58.32 -5.50
N GLN A 614 7.99 57.04 -5.79
CA GLN A 614 8.80 56.12 -4.99
C GLN A 614 10.26 56.09 -5.47
N LYS A 615 11.12 55.47 -4.66
CA LYS A 615 12.57 55.37 -4.90
C LYS A 615 12.92 54.43 -6.04
#